data_AF-A0AAD5VHI8-F1
#
_entry.id   AF-A0AAD5VHI8-F1
#
_cell.length_a   1.000
_cell.length_b   1.000
_cell.length_c   1.000
_cell.angle_alpha   90.00
_cell.angle_beta   90.00
_cell.angle_gamma   90.00
#
_symmetry.space_group_name_H-M   'P 1'
#
loop_
_entity.id
_entity.type
_entity.pdbx_description
1 polymer ?
#
loop_
_entity_poly.entity_id
_entity_poly.type
_entity_poly.pdbx_seq_one_letter_code
_entity_poly.pdbx_strand_id
1 'polypeptide(L)'
;METKRGTKLLITGWWGLSQHPNYLGDLVMALAWSLPTLFDTPITYFYVSYFLVLLIHRQRRDDEACQKKYGDDWIKYKKLVPYRIFPYIY
;
A
#
# COMPACT_ATOMS: atom_id res chain seq x y z
N MET A 1 3.81 0.38 -17.61
CA MET A 1 4.67 -0.69 -18.11
C MET A 1 3.80 -1.80 -18.66
N GLU A 2 4.03 -2.19 -19.90
CA GLU A 2 3.37 -3.35 -20.50
C GLU A 2 4.01 -4.64 -19.98
N THR A 3 3.19 -5.64 -19.69
CA THR A 3 3.61 -6.96 -19.18
C THR A 3 3.58 -7.98 -20.31
N LYS A 4 4.36 -9.06 -20.21
CA LYS A 4 4.34 -10.23 -21.11
C LYS A 4 2.94 -10.83 -21.27
N ARG A 5 2.05 -10.58 -20.30
CA ARG A 5 0.64 -11.01 -20.30
C ARG A 5 -0.31 -10.10 -21.09
N GLY A 6 0.16 -8.99 -21.67
CA GLY A 6 -0.68 -8.02 -22.38
C GLY A 6 -1.47 -7.09 -21.45
N THR A 7 -1.22 -7.11 -20.14
CA THR A 7 -1.80 -6.14 -19.18
C THR A 7 -0.80 -5.03 -18.85
N LYS A 8 -1.27 -3.94 -18.24
CA LYS A 8 -0.43 -2.80 -17.85
C LYS A 8 -0.27 -2.70 -16.33
N LEU A 9 0.96 -2.52 -15.87
CA LEU A 9 1.30 -2.06 -14.52
C LEU A 9 1.57 -0.55 -14.57
N LEU A 10 0.82 0.25 -13.81
CA LEU A 10 1.00 1.70 -13.76
C LEU A 10 2.26 2.06 -12.97
N ILE A 11 3.14 2.85 -13.57
CA ILE A 11 4.42 3.30 -12.98
C ILE A 11 4.50 4.84 -12.94
N THR A 12 3.36 5.51 -12.97
CA THR A 12 3.22 6.96 -13.02
C THR A 12 2.16 7.43 -12.02
N GLY A 13 2.18 8.73 -11.70
CA GLY A 13 1.29 9.30 -10.69
C GLY A 13 1.44 8.60 -9.34
N TRP A 14 0.32 8.38 -8.65
CA TRP A 14 0.30 7.72 -7.35
C TRP A 14 0.94 6.33 -7.36
N TRP A 15 0.67 5.52 -8.39
CA TRP A 15 1.23 4.17 -8.55
C TRP A 15 2.67 4.14 -9.05
N GLY A 16 3.22 5.30 -9.44
CA GLY A 16 4.66 5.49 -9.66
C GLY A 16 5.39 5.88 -8.38
N LEU A 17 4.70 6.47 -7.41
CA LEU A 17 5.27 6.88 -6.14
C LEU A 17 5.36 5.72 -5.12
N SER A 18 4.33 4.87 -5.07
CA SER A 18 4.33 3.64 -4.27
C SER A 18 3.45 2.57 -4.92
N GLN A 19 3.61 1.32 -4.48
CA GLN A 19 2.85 0.18 -4.99
C GLN A 19 1.42 0.17 -4.49
N HIS A 20 1.08 0.84 -3.40
CA HIS A 20 -0.27 0.90 -2.82
C HIS A 20 -0.56 2.29 -2.20
N PRO A 21 -0.59 3.36 -3.02
CA PRO A 21 -0.90 4.70 -2.54
C PRO A 21 -2.33 4.78 -1.95
N ASN A 22 -3.22 3.91 -2.42
CA ASN A 22 -4.57 3.75 -1.88
C ASN A 22 -4.56 3.25 -0.42
N TYR A 23 -3.59 2.43 -0.01
CA TYR A 23 -3.50 1.97 1.39
C TYR A 23 -3.03 3.10 2.32
N LEU A 24 -2.19 4.01 1.82
CA LEU A 24 -1.85 5.22 2.55
C LEU A 24 -3.09 6.12 2.74
N GLY A 25 -3.91 6.28 1.69
CA GLY A 25 -5.18 6.99 1.78
C GLY A 25 -6.14 6.38 2.81
N ASP A 26 -6.26 5.06 2.81
CA ASP A 26 -7.05 4.30 3.80
C ASP A 26 -6.58 4.57 5.25
N LEU A 27 -5.26 4.66 5.49
CA LEU A 27 -4.72 5.01 6.81
C LEU A 27 -5.00 6.46 7.21
N VAL A 28 -4.90 7.41 6.27
CA VAL A 28 -5.25 8.81 6.52
C VAL A 28 -6.72 8.93 6.89
N MET A 29 -7.60 8.21 6.20
CA MET A 29 -9.03 8.16 6.54
C MET A 29 -9.27 7.55 7.91
N ALA A 30 -8.57 6.45 8.24
CA ALA A 30 -8.70 5.82 9.55
C ALA A 30 -8.26 6.76 10.68
N LEU A 31 -7.17 7.49 10.48
CA LEU A 31 -6.71 8.51 11.42
C LEU A 31 -7.72 9.66 11.54
N ALA A 32 -8.27 10.13 10.43
CA ALA A 32 -9.28 11.20 10.42
C ALA A 32 -10.55 10.83 11.21
N TRP A 33 -10.92 9.56 11.27
CA TRP A 33 -12.05 9.09 12.08
C TRP A 33 -11.75 9.07 13.58
N SER A 34 -10.50 8.81 13.98
CA SER A 34 -10.09 8.77 15.39
C SER A 34 -9.75 10.17 15.95
N LEU A 35 -9.20 11.07 15.13
CA LEU A 35 -8.73 12.39 15.57
C LEU A 35 -9.76 13.26 16.33
N PRO A 36 -11.07 13.26 16.01
CA PRO A 36 -12.07 14.03 16.76
C PRO A 36 -12.20 13.62 18.24
N THR A 37 -11.70 12.45 18.61
CA THR A 37 -11.70 11.96 20.00
C THR A 37 -10.55 12.52 20.85
N LEU A 38 -9.73 13.41 20.26
CA LEU A 38 -8.56 14.03 20.89
C LEU A 38 -7.62 12.97 21.46
N PHE A 39 -7.06 13.18 22.65
CA PHE A 39 -5.99 12.35 23.22
C PHE A 39 -6.31 11.83 24.62
N ASP A 40 -7.59 11.88 25.02
CA ASP A 40 -8.04 11.48 26.37
C ASP A 40 -8.00 9.96 26.56
N THR A 41 -8.04 9.18 25.48
CA THR A 41 -7.96 7.72 25.51
C THR A 41 -7.27 7.13 24.29
N PRO A 42 -6.43 6.09 24.45
CA PRO A 42 -5.81 5.39 23.31
C PRO A 42 -6.78 4.46 22.57
N ILE A 43 -7.94 4.15 23.17
CA ILE A 43 -8.86 3.11 22.66
C ILE A 43 -9.32 3.41 21.23
N THR A 44 -9.60 4.66 20.91
CA THR A 44 -10.08 5.10 19.59
C THR A 44 -9.01 5.00 18.51
N TYR A 45 -7.73 4.98 18.90
CA TYR A 45 -6.57 4.82 18.01
C TYR A 45 -6.16 3.35 17.82
N PHE A 46 -6.75 2.41 18.57
CA PHE A 46 -6.58 0.98 18.27
C PHE A 46 -7.11 0.63 16.88
N TYR A 47 -8.13 1.34 16.38
CA TYR A 47 -8.59 1.16 15.01
C TYR A 47 -7.47 1.44 13.99
N VAL A 48 -6.78 2.58 14.11
CA VAL A 48 -5.65 2.95 13.23
C VAL A 48 -4.54 1.90 13.30
N SER A 49 -4.20 1.46 14.52
CA SER A 49 -3.15 0.47 14.77
C SER A 49 -3.48 -0.90 14.16
N TYR A 50 -4.71 -1.38 14.41
CA TYR A 50 -5.24 -2.61 13.81
C TYR A 50 -5.22 -2.52 12.28
N PHE A 51 -5.68 -1.39 11.72
CA PHE A 51 -5.81 -1.23 10.28
C PHE A 51 -4.46 -1.16 9.59
N LEU A 52 -3.45 -0.55 10.22
CA LEU A 52 -2.05 -0.60 9.74
C LEU A 52 -1.53 -2.04 9.64
N VAL A 53 -1.71 -2.86 10.68
CA VAL A 53 -1.29 -4.27 10.64
C VAL A 53 -2.02 -5.03 9.55
N LEU A 54 -3.34 -4.81 9.43
CA LEU A 54 -4.15 -5.42 8.37
C LEU A 54 -3.66 -5.03 6.97
N LEU A 55 -3.34 -3.76 6.74
CA LEU A 55 -2.88 -3.28 5.43
C LEU A 55 -1.48 -3.78 5.09
N ILE A 56 -0.58 -3.90 6.07
CA ILE A 56 0.74 -4.53 5.86
C ILE A 56 0.58 -5.99 5.47
N HIS A 57 -0.26 -6.75 6.20
CA HIS A 57 -0.54 -8.14 5.86
C HIS A 57 -1.18 -8.26 4.47
N ARG A 58 -2.14 -7.39 4.15
CA ARG A 58 -2.80 -7.33 2.86
C ARG A 58 -1.81 -7.05 1.73
N GLN A 59 -0.91 -6.09 1.91
CA GLN A 59 0.12 -5.73 0.94
C GLN A 59 1.06 -6.90 0.66
N ARG A 60 1.50 -7.64 1.69
CA ARG A 60 2.37 -8.82 1.50
C ARG A 60 1.69 -9.91 0.70
N ARG A 61 0.43 -10.22 1.02
CA ARG A 61 -0.37 -11.19 0.28
C ARG A 61 -0.58 -10.76 -1.18
N ASP A 62 -0.79 -9.47 -1.42
CA ASP A 62 -0.93 -8.94 -2.79
C ASP A 62 0.40 -9.00 -3.55
N ASP A 63 1.55 -8.70 -2.91
CA ASP A 63 2.88 -8.86 -3.51
C ASP A 63 3.14 -10.30 -3.94
N GLU A 64 2.80 -11.27 -3.10
CA GLU A 64 2.90 -12.70 -3.44
C GLU A 64 2.00 -13.08 -4.62
N ALA A 65 0.76 -12.57 -4.64
CA ALA A 65 -0.19 -12.82 -5.72
C ALA A 65 0.31 -12.20 -7.03
N CYS A 66 0.77 -10.95 -7.00
CA CYS A 66 1.35 -10.24 -8.15
C CYS A 66 2.64 -10.90 -8.65
N GLN A 67 3.51 -11.39 -7.76
CA GLN A 67 4.71 -12.13 -8.14
C GLN A 67 4.37 -13.42 -8.89
N LYS A 68 3.39 -14.20 -8.39
CA LYS A 68 2.88 -15.40 -9.08
C LYS A 68 2.21 -15.04 -10.42
N LYS A 69 1.53 -13.89 -10.48
CA LYS A 69 0.72 -13.45 -11.62
C LYS A 69 1.56 -12.86 -12.77
N TYR A 70 2.64 -12.14 -12.46
CA TYR A 70 3.41 -11.32 -13.40
C TYR A 70 4.89 -11.70 -13.51
N GLY A 71 5.41 -12.54 -12.61
CA GLY A 71 6.78 -13.06 -12.68
C GLY A 71 7.84 -11.97 -12.80
N ASP A 72 8.69 -12.04 -13.83
CA ASP A 72 9.78 -11.09 -14.09
C ASP A 72 9.29 -9.64 -14.23
N ASP A 73 8.09 -9.44 -14.77
CA ASP A 73 7.53 -8.09 -14.93
C ASP A 73 7.24 -7.48 -13.56
N TRP A 74 6.85 -8.28 -12.57
CA TRP A 74 6.68 -7.80 -11.20
C TRP A 74 8.03 -7.42 -10.57
N ILE A 75 9.07 -8.22 -10.81
CA ILE A 75 10.43 -7.92 -10.34
C ILE A 75 10.90 -6.58 -10.92
N LYS A 76 10.66 -6.36 -12.22
CA LYS A 76 10.96 -5.08 -12.89
C LYS A 76 10.13 -3.93 -12.33
N TYR A 77 8.84 -4.16 -12.09
CA TYR A 77 7.94 -3.18 -11.48
C TYR A 77 8.43 -2.74 -10.10
N LYS A 78 8.80 -3.67 -9.23
CA LYS A 78 9.33 -3.38 -7.88
C LYS A 78 10.65 -2.60 -7.90
N LYS A 79 11.46 -2.72 -8.95
CA LYS A 79 12.66 -1.89 -9.13
C LYS A 79 12.32 -0.45 -9.49
N LEU A 80 11.25 -0.24 -10.26
CA LEU A 80 10.78 1.09 -10.66
C LEU A 80 9.99 1.78 -9.54
N VAL A 81 9.22 1.01 -8.77
CA VAL A 81 8.37 1.49 -7.69
C VAL A 81 8.72 0.70 -6.42
N PRO A 82 9.81 1.05 -5.72
CA PRO A 82 10.33 0.24 -4.61
C PRO A 82 9.49 0.34 -3.34
N TYR A 83 8.81 1.46 -3.13
CA TYR A 83 8.00 1.73 -1.93
C TYR A 83 6.65 1.04 -2.04
N ARG A 84 6.24 0.37 -0.97
CA ARG A 84 5.02 -0.43 -0.89
C ARG A 84 3.81 0.42 -0.54
N ILE A 85 3.86 1.15 0.57
CA ILE A 85 2.73 1.96 1.07
C ILE A 85 3.18 3.39 1.34
N PHE A 86 4.29 3.58 2.04
CA PHE A 86 4.81 4.89 2.45
C PHE A 86 5.97 5.29 1.53
N PRO A 87 5.77 6.28 0.65
CA PRO A 87 6.84 6.76 -0.22
C PRO A 87 8.09 7.15 0.59
N TYR A 88 9.27 6.79 0.08
CA TYR A 88 10.58 7.09 0.70
C TYR A 88 10.89 6.38 2.02
N ILE A 89 9.97 5.56 2.55
CA ILE A 89 10.14 4.89 3.86
C ILE A 89 9.92 3.38 3.74
N TYR A 90 8.77 2.95 3.20
CA TYR A 90 8.34 1.55 3.17
C TYR A 90 7.49 1.23 1.95
#